data_AF-A0A2D9CKG7-F1
#
_entry.id   AF-A0A2D9CKG7-F1
#
_cell.length_a   1.000
_cell.length_b   1.000
_cell.length_c   1.000
_cell.angle_alpha   90.00
_cell.angle_beta   90.00
_cell.angle_gamma   90.00
#
_symmetry.space_group_name_H-M   'P 1'
#
loop_
_entity.id
_entity.type
_entity.pdbx_description
1 polymer ?
#
loop_
_entity_poly.entity_id
_entity_poly.type
_entity_poly.pdbx_seq_one_letter_code
_entity_poly.pdbx_strand_id
1 'polypeptide(L)' 'MDDLNIDEAIDIAIRNTYDLYMETQTYEDIIEGDYPMFIHDIDSGIVDEDLDFLISYFETTEEYEKCSDIKNKRDEV' A
#
# COMPACT_ATOMS: atom_id res chain seq x y z
N MET A 1 -15.32 13.22 -10.32
CA MET A 1 -14.89 12.22 -9.34
C MET A 1 -15.99 11.18 -9.38
N ASP A 2 -15.72 10.03 -9.97
CA ASP A 2 -16.65 8.92 -9.85
C ASP A 2 -16.71 8.53 -8.37
N ASP A 3 -17.91 8.25 -7.88
CA ASP A 3 -18.11 7.82 -6.49
C ASP A 3 -17.47 6.44 -6.34
N LEU A 4 -16.29 6.39 -5.70
CA LEU A 4 -15.67 5.14 -5.30
C LEU A 4 -16.56 4.46 -4.26
N ASN A 5 -16.75 3.14 -4.42
CA ASN A 5 -17.26 2.35 -3.31
C ASN A 5 -16.15 2.12 -2.27
N ILE A 6 -16.55 1.65 -1.08
CA ILE A 6 -15.60 1.49 0.02
C ILE A 6 -14.50 0.45 -0.26
N ASP A 7 -14.83 -0.61 -1.00
CA ASP A 7 -13.87 -1.67 -1.33
C ASP A 7 -12.83 -1.16 -2.34
N GLU A 8 -13.26 -0.37 -3.33
CA GLU A 8 -12.35 0.28 -4.29
C GLU A 8 -11.44 1.30 -3.58
N ALA A 9 -11.98 2.08 -2.64
CA ALA A 9 -11.19 3.05 -1.91
C ALA A 9 -10.11 2.38 -1.05
N ILE A 10 -10.45 1.26 -0.40
CA ILE A 10 -9.51 0.45 0.37
C ILE A 10 -8.44 -0.17 -0.52
N ASP A 11 -8.83 -0.78 -1.66
CA ASP A 11 -7.87 -1.36 -2.61
C ASP A 11 -6.85 -0.32 -3.11
N ILE A 12 -7.33 0.89 -3.47
CA ILE A 12 -6.45 1.98 -3.89
C ILE A 12 -5.49 2.40 -2.77
N ALA A 13 -5.98 2.59 -1.55
CA ALA A 13 -5.15 2.99 -0.41
C ALA A 13 -4.05 1.95 -0.10
N ILE A 14 -4.38 0.66 -0.23
CA ILE A 14 -3.46 -0.46 -0.05
C ILE A 14 -2.40 -0.46 -1.16
N ARG A 15 -2.81 -0.33 -2.41
CA ARG A 15 -1.89 -0.32 -3.57
C ARG A 15 -0.93 0.88 -3.52
N ASN A 16 -1.44 2.07 -3.21
CA ASN A 16 -0.61 3.26 -3.01
C ASN A 16 0.42 3.06 -1.89
N THR A 17 0.02 2.47 -0.77
CA THR A 17 0.94 2.22 0.35
C THR A 17 1.99 1.16 -0.02
N TYR A 18 1.61 0.13 -0.78
CA TYR A 18 2.54 -0.85 -1.33
C TYR A 18 3.57 -0.20 -2.27
N ASP A 19 3.11 0.62 -3.21
CA ASP A 19 3.98 1.29 -4.18
C ASP A 19 4.98 2.24 -3.49
N LEU A 20 4.50 2.96 -2.47
CA LEU A 20 5.36 3.77 -1.61
C LEU A 20 6.40 2.92 -0.87
N TYR A 21 5.98 1.80 -0.24
CA TYR A 21 6.91 0.90 0.46
C TYR A 21 7.96 0.33 -0.49
N MET A 22 7.58 -0.01 -1.72
CA MET A 22 8.48 -0.52 -2.75
C MET A 22 9.31 0.56 -3.45
N GLU A 23 9.12 1.84 -3.08
CA GLU A 23 9.77 3.00 -3.71
C GLU A 23 9.51 3.10 -5.23
N THR A 24 8.38 2.57 -5.70
CA THR A 24 7.93 2.71 -7.10
C THR A 24 7.16 4.01 -7.31
N GLN A 25 6.61 4.58 -6.24
CA GLN A 25 6.01 5.92 -6.20
C GLN A 25 6.45 6.66 -4.94
N THR A 26 6.46 7.99 -5.00
CA THR A 26 6.67 8.86 -3.84
C THR A 26 5.34 9.37 -3.27
N TYR A 27 5.36 9.93 -2.06
CA TYR A 27 4.20 10.64 -1.52
C TYR A 27 3.71 11.76 -2.44
N GLU A 28 4.62 12.49 -3.09
CA GLU A 28 4.28 13.57 -4.02
C GLU A 28 3.51 13.03 -5.24
N ASP A 29 3.98 11.92 -5.83
CA ASP A 29 3.32 11.27 -6.98
C ASP A 29 1.88 10.85 -6.63
N ILE A 30 1.68 10.30 -5.43
CA ILE A 30 0.37 9.82 -4.97
C ILE A 30 -0.56 10.99 -4.62
N ILE A 31 -0.03 12.05 -4.01
CA ILE A 31 -0.80 13.24 -3.64
C ILE A 31 -1.29 14.02 -4.88
N GLU A 32 -0.46 14.07 -5.93
CA GLU A 32 -0.81 14.71 -7.20
C GLU A 32 -1.74 13.85 -8.08
N GLY A 33 -1.91 12.57 -7.72
CA GLY A 33 -2.80 11.63 -8.41
C GLY A 33 -4.29 11.84 -8.12
N ASP A 34 -5.12 11.00 -8.75
CA ASP A 34 -6.59 11.09 -8.64
C ASP A 34 -7.10 10.73 -7.23
N TYR A 35 -6.34 9.91 -6.50
CA TYR A 35 -6.76 9.28 -5.25
C TYR A 35 -5.63 9.25 -4.21
N PRO A 36 -5.43 10.36 -3.47
CA PRO A 36 -4.35 10.50 -2.50
C PRO A 36 -4.70 9.80 -1.17
N MET A 37 -4.79 8.46 -1.22
CA MET A 37 -5.20 7.62 -0.09
C MET A 37 -4.09 6.67 0.33
N PHE A 38 -3.99 6.43 1.64
CA PHE A 38 -3.00 5.56 2.27
C PHE A 38 -3.67 4.79 3.42
N ILE A 39 -3.14 3.61 3.75
CA ILE A 39 -3.60 2.82 4.91
C ILE A 39 -2.82 3.12 6.19
N HIS A 40 -1.72 3.87 6.08
CA HIS A 40 -0.81 4.20 7.18
C HIS A 40 -0.88 5.69 7.51
N ASP A 41 -0.36 6.05 8.69
CA ASP A 41 -0.18 7.46 9.09
C ASP A 41 1.10 8.04 8.44
N ILE A 42 0.94 9.07 7.62
CA ILE A 42 2.03 9.72 6.88
C ILE A 42 3.09 10.30 7.84
N ASP A 43 2.69 10.81 9.01
CA ASP A 43 3.62 11.42 9.96
C ASP A 43 4.50 10.36 10.64
N SER A 44 3.97 9.15 10.79
CA SER A 44 4.64 8.01 11.44
C SER A 44 5.39 7.13 10.45
N GLY A 45 5.07 7.24 9.15
CA GLY A 45 5.57 6.35 8.11
C GLY A 45 4.94 4.96 8.16
N ILE A 46 5.42 4.06 7.30
CA ILE A 46 4.95 2.68 7.22
C ILE A 46 5.59 1.86 8.35
N VAL A 47 4.77 1.21 9.17
CA VAL A 47 5.22 0.34 10.28
C VAL A 47 4.95 -1.14 10.00
N ASP A 48 5.54 -2.03 10.79
CA ASP A 48 5.39 -3.49 10.61
C ASP A 48 3.94 -3.97 10.58
N GLU A 49 3.06 -3.35 11.39
CA GLU A 49 1.63 -3.67 11.40
C GLU A 49 0.95 -3.35 10.06
N ASP A 50 1.38 -2.29 9.37
CA ASP A 50 0.89 -1.96 8.03
C ASP A 50 1.36 -3.01 7.02
N LEU A 51 2.61 -3.47 7.13
CA LEU A 51 3.17 -4.50 6.25
C LEU A 51 2.45 -5.84 6.40
N ASP A 52 2.16 -6.24 7.64
CA ASP A 52 1.39 -7.45 7.92
C ASP A 52 -0.04 -7.35 7.37
N PHE A 53 -0.63 -6.14 7.40
CA PHE A 53 -1.92 -5.87 6.77
C PHE A 53 -1.85 -5.96 5.24
N LEU A 54 -0.84 -5.36 4.60
CA LEU A 54 -0.61 -5.46 3.15
C LEU A 54 -0.47 -6.93 2.72
N ILE A 55 0.35 -7.71 3.43
CA ILE A 55 0.55 -9.14 3.15
C ILE A 55 -0.79 -9.89 3.26
N SER A 56 -1.53 -9.66 4.35
CA SER A 56 -2.83 -10.31 4.55
C SER A 56 -3.81 -9.98 3.42
N TYR A 57 -3.85 -8.72 2.97
CA TYR A 57 -4.68 -8.32 1.84
C TYR A 57 -4.28 -9.05 0.55
N PHE A 58 -3.00 -9.02 0.18
CA PHE A 58 -2.53 -9.67 -1.05
C PHE A 58 -2.63 -11.20 -1.00
N GLU A 59 -2.62 -11.83 0.19
CA GLU A 59 -2.99 -13.23 0.33
C GLU A 59 -4.47 -13.49 -0.01
N THR A 60 -5.38 -12.60 0.40
CA THR A 60 -6.81 -12.74 0.05
C THR A 60 -7.11 -12.51 -1.43
N THR A 61 -6.32 -11.67 -2.11
CA THR A 61 -6.44 -11.42 -3.56
C THR A 61 -5.56 -12.33 -4.42
N GLU A 62 -4.87 -13.30 -3.80
CA GLU A 62 -3.95 -14.25 -4.44
C GLU A 62 -2.75 -13.58 -5.17
N GLU A 63 -2.39 -12.36 -4.79
CA GLU A 63 -1.25 -11.59 -5.30
C GLU A 63 0.07 -11.93 -4.57
N TYR A 64 0.40 -13.22 -4.45
CA TYR A 64 1.49 -13.73 -3.60
C TYR A 64 2.90 -13.20 -3.92
N GLU A 65 3.13 -12.72 -5.15
CA GLU A 65 4.40 -12.07 -5.53
C GLU A 65 4.65 -10.83 -4.67
N LYS A 66 3.63 -10.00 -4.45
CA LYS A 66 3.71 -8.82 -3.60
C LYS A 66 3.98 -9.18 -2.13
N CYS A 67 3.41 -10.28 -1.65
CA CYS A 67 3.71 -10.78 -0.32
C CYS A 67 5.20 -11.17 -0.17
N SER A 68 5.78 -11.77 -1.22
CA SER A 68 7.21 -12.09 -1.26
C SER A 68 8.06 -10.81 -1.30
N ASP A 69 7.69 -9.84 -2.13
CA ASP A 69 8.40 -8.57 -2.26
C ASP A 69 8.46 -7.82 -0.91
N ILE A 70 7.33 -7.73 -0.21
CA ILE A 70 7.28 -7.08 1.12
C ILE A 70 8.21 -7.78 2.11
N LYS A 71 8.16 -9.11 2.17
CA LYS A 71 8.99 -9.91 3.10
C LYS A 71 10.48 -9.75 2.79
N ASN A 72 10.86 -9.82 1.51
CA ASN A 72 12.25 -9.65 1.08
C ASN A 72 12.76 -8.25 1.41
N LYS A 73 12.00 -7.20 1.08
CA LYS A 73 12.39 -5.83 1.38
C LYS A 73 12.53 -5.59 2.88
N ARG A 74 11.63 -6.16 3.69
CA ARG A 74 11.69 -6.06 5.15
C ARG A 74 12.97 -6.69 5.74
N ASP A 75 13.43 -7.80 5.16
CA ASP A 75 14.63 -8.50 5.62
C ASP A 75 15.95 -7.80 5.19
N GLU A 76 15.88 -6.83 4.26
CA GLU A 76 17.02 -6.03 3.78
C GLU A 76 17.31 -4.79 4.65
N VAL A 77 16.37 -4.38 5.50
CA VAL A 77 16.44 -3.18 6.37
C VAL A 77 16.91 -3.56 7.78
#